data_AF-A0A9D3XCH9-F1
#
_entry.id   AF-A0A9D3XCH9-F1
#
_cell.length_a   1.000
_cell.length_b   1.000
_cell.length_c   1.000
_cell.angle_alpha   90.00
_cell.angle_beta   90.00
_cell.angle_gamma   90.00
#
_symmetry.space_group_name_H-M   'P 1'
#
loop_
_entity.id
_entity.type
_entity.pdbx_description
1 polymer ?
#
loop_
_entity_poly.entity_id
_entity_poly.type
_entity_poly.pdbx_seq_one_letter_code
_entity_poly.pdbx_strand_id
1 'polypeptide(L)'
;MNLVEEKPSEDLTPQIRCSDNCDPNKLGSDQSCLRRIREALQHYRALLGSDVFAEVGGPDPSPVATLQGALAQLTSLVQQDGSFAEGSAAPPQQSQPWERPLLRRRILHQLRSFSAVMARVFAHSAATR
;
A
#
# COMPACT_ATOMS: atom_id res chain seq x y z
N MET A 1 -16.21 -36.63 2.32
CA MET A 1 -15.61 -35.40 2.87
C MET A 1 -14.64 -34.89 1.82
N ASN A 2 -15.08 -33.94 1.00
CA ASN A 2 -14.22 -33.33 -0.01
C ASN A 2 -13.45 -32.22 0.70
N LEU A 3 -12.13 -32.39 0.84
CA LEU A 3 -11.22 -31.33 1.22
C LEU A 3 -11.22 -30.35 0.06
N VAL A 4 -11.96 -29.25 0.22
CA VAL A 4 -11.86 -28.10 -0.67
C VAL A 4 -10.43 -27.60 -0.48
N GLU A 5 -9.64 -27.72 -1.54
CA GLU A 5 -8.31 -27.14 -1.62
C GLU A 5 -8.48 -25.62 -1.41
N GLU A 6 -8.11 -25.12 -0.24
CA GLU A 6 -8.03 -23.68 0.00
C GLU A 6 -7.00 -23.14 -0.99
N LYS A 7 -7.51 -22.53 -2.06
CA LYS A 7 -6.70 -21.72 -2.97
C LYS A 7 -5.93 -20.74 -2.06
N PRO A 8 -4.59 -20.72 -2.10
CA PRO A 8 -3.82 -19.85 -1.22
C PRO A 8 -4.38 -18.46 -1.43
N SER A 9 -4.88 -17.86 -0.33
CA SER A 9 -5.46 -16.53 -0.32
C SER A 9 -4.51 -15.66 -1.12
N GLU A 10 -4.91 -15.25 -2.33
CA GLU A 10 -4.03 -14.45 -3.20
C GLU A 10 -3.57 -13.28 -2.33
N ASP A 11 -2.27 -13.12 -2.12
CA ASP A 11 -1.73 -12.06 -1.26
C ASP A 11 -2.10 -10.73 -1.95
N LEU A 12 -3.27 -10.20 -1.61
CA LEU A 12 -3.91 -9.04 -2.25
C LEU A 12 -3.10 -7.76 -2.00
N THR A 13 -2.05 -7.82 -1.19
CA THR A 13 -1.22 -6.67 -0.88
C THR A 13 -0.28 -6.34 -2.03
N PRO A 14 -0.34 -5.14 -2.61
CA PRO A 14 0.54 -4.73 -3.68
C PRO A 14 1.99 -4.64 -3.20
N GLN A 15 2.84 -5.43 -3.85
CA GLN A 15 4.29 -5.44 -3.66
C GLN A 15 5.00 -4.76 -4.83
N ILE A 16 6.14 -4.11 -4.59
CA ILE A 16 7.05 -3.68 -5.67
C ILE A 16 7.82 -4.91 -6.13
N ARG A 17 7.58 -5.33 -7.38
CA ARG A 17 8.21 -6.48 -8.04
C ARG A 17 9.44 -6.04 -8.83
N CYS A 18 10.31 -6.99 -9.18
CA CYS A 18 11.46 -6.73 -10.04
C CYS A 18 11.07 -6.19 -11.43
N SER A 19 9.86 -6.52 -11.90
CA SER A 19 9.32 -6.03 -13.17
C SER A 19 8.82 -4.58 -13.14
N ASP A 20 8.77 -3.96 -11.96
CA ASP A 20 8.19 -2.62 -11.80
C ASP A 20 9.21 -1.50 -12.06
N ASN A 21 10.43 -1.84 -12.50
CA ASN A 21 11.50 -0.88 -12.87
C ASN A 21 11.89 0.10 -11.74
N CYS A 22 11.73 -0.32 -10.48
CA CYS A 22 12.14 0.47 -9.31
C CYS A 22 13.61 0.26 -8.91
N ASP A 23 14.40 -0.44 -9.72
CA ASP A 23 15.83 -0.57 -9.51
C ASP A 23 16.59 0.68 -10.02
N PRO A 24 17.73 1.05 -9.41
CA PRO A 24 18.46 2.27 -9.74
C PRO A 24 18.79 2.46 -11.23
N ASN A 25 19.02 1.36 -11.96
CA ASN A 25 19.41 1.42 -13.38
C ASN A 25 18.23 1.68 -14.32
N LYS A 26 16.99 1.49 -13.83
CA LYS A 26 15.76 1.67 -14.59
C LYS A 26 14.90 2.82 -14.09
N LEU A 27 15.22 3.41 -12.95
CA LEU A 27 14.54 4.60 -12.46
C LEU A 27 14.59 5.73 -13.49
N GLY A 28 13.43 6.27 -13.85
CA GLY A 28 13.29 7.34 -14.85
C GLY A 28 13.24 6.86 -16.31
N SER A 29 13.41 5.56 -16.58
CA SER A 29 13.25 5.02 -17.94
C SER A 29 11.80 5.08 -18.44
N ASP A 30 10.84 4.90 -17.54
CA ASP A 30 9.41 5.03 -17.76
C ASP A 30 8.69 5.46 -16.46
N GLN A 31 7.36 5.45 -16.47
CA GLN A 31 6.52 5.77 -15.30
C GLN A 31 6.06 4.52 -14.53
N SER A 32 6.59 3.33 -14.82
CA SER A 32 6.14 2.06 -14.24
C SER A 32 6.36 2.02 -12.74
N CYS A 33 7.53 2.43 -12.25
CA CYS A 33 7.83 2.44 -10.82
C CYS A 33 6.92 3.41 -10.06
N LEU A 34 6.76 4.65 -10.54
CA LEU A 34 5.89 5.65 -9.91
C LEU A 34 4.41 5.23 -9.93
N ARG A 35 3.95 4.64 -11.04
CA ARG A 35 2.60 4.05 -11.13
C ARG A 35 2.41 2.97 -10.06
N ARG A 36 3.40 2.08 -9.89
CA ARG A 36 3.32 1.02 -8.88
C ARG A 36 3.30 1.57 -7.46
N ILE A 37 4.14 2.56 -7.16
CA ILE A 37 4.14 3.25 -5.87
C ILE A 37 2.77 3.86 -5.59
N ARG A 38 2.16 4.52 -6.58
CA ARG A 38 0.82 5.12 -6.46
C ARG A 38 -0.26 4.08 -6.15
N GLU A 39 -0.29 2.97 -6.90
CA GLU A 39 -1.24 1.87 -6.68
C GLU A 39 -1.13 1.31 -5.25
N ALA A 40 0.10 1.09 -4.79
CA ALA A 40 0.35 0.57 -3.46
C ALA A 40 -0.05 1.57 -2.36
N LEU A 41 0.25 2.85 -2.51
CA LEU A 41 -0.16 3.90 -1.57
C LEU A 41 -1.69 3.98 -1.44
N GLN A 42 -2.41 3.94 -2.56
CA GLN A 42 -3.88 3.92 -2.58
C GLN A 42 -4.44 2.70 -1.84
N HIS A 43 -3.86 1.52 -2.11
CA HIS A 43 -4.28 0.29 -1.46
C HIS A 43 -4.05 0.30 0.05
N TYR A 44 -2.85 0.69 0.53
CA TYR A 44 -2.59 0.78 1.97
C TYR A 44 -3.47 1.82 2.64
N ARG A 45 -3.77 2.95 1.98
CA ARG A 45 -4.74 3.93 2.49
C ARG A 45 -6.13 3.32 2.65
N ALA A 46 -6.59 2.52 1.69
CA ALA A 46 -7.88 1.82 1.78
C ALA A 46 -7.88 0.77 2.91
N LEU A 47 -6.79 0.01 3.07
CA LEU A 47 -6.64 -0.95 4.18
C LEU A 47 -6.66 -0.27 5.55
N LEU A 48 -5.98 0.87 5.71
CA LEU A 48 -6.00 1.63 6.98
C LEU A 48 -7.37 2.23 7.30
N GLY A 49 -8.21 2.48 6.29
CA GLY A 49 -9.58 2.93 6.45
C GLY A 49 -10.62 1.81 6.59
N SER A 50 -10.20 0.54 6.62
CA SER A 50 -11.09 -0.61 6.69
C SER A 50 -11.50 -0.99 8.12
N ASP A 51 -12.41 -1.95 8.23
CA ASP A 51 -12.85 -2.51 9.51
C ASP A 51 -11.70 -3.16 10.31
N VAL A 52 -10.61 -3.54 9.65
CA VAL A 52 -9.39 -4.09 10.27
C VAL A 52 -8.77 -3.13 11.30
N PHE A 53 -8.89 -1.81 11.05
CA PHE A 53 -8.32 -0.76 11.90
C PHE A 53 -9.36 0.11 12.62
N ALA A 54 -10.66 -0.07 12.34
CA ALA A 54 -11.74 0.75 12.88
C ALA A 54 -11.76 0.82 14.42
N GLU A 55 -11.47 -0.28 15.11
CA GLU A 55 -11.45 -0.34 16.59
C GLU A 55 -10.16 0.21 17.22
N VAL A 56 -9.10 0.38 16.41
CA VAL A 56 -7.78 0.89 16.86
C VAL A 56 -7.61 2.36 16.52
N GLY A 57 -8.46 2.91 15.65
CA GLY A 57 -8.62 4.34 15.41
C GLY A 57 -9.29 5.00 16.61
N GLY A 58 -8.54 5.14 17.71
CA GLY A 58 -8.95 5.97 18.85
C GLY A 58 -9.17 7.43 18.46
N PRO A 59 -9.49 8.32 19.42
CA PRO A 59 -9.73 9.73 19.15
C PRO A 59 -8.54 10.37 18.42
N ASP A 60 -8.84 11.31 17.52
CA ASP A 60 -7.85 12.02 16.72
C ASP A 60 -6.93 12.87 17.66
N PRO A 61 -5.58 12.79 17.55
CA PRO A 61 -4.80 12.02 16.59
C PRO A 61 -4.28 10.68 17.12
N SER A 62 -4.82 9.57 16.57
CA SER A 62 -4.26 8.24 16.76
C SER A 62 -3.10 7.97 15.78
N PRO A 63 -2.14 7.07 16.09
CA PRO A 63 -1.04 6.74 15.17
C PRO A 63 -1.51 6.23 13.80
N VAL A 64 -2.67 5.55 13.75
CA VAL A 64 -3.27 5.06 12.51
C VAL A 64 -3.82 6.22 11.67
N ALA A 65 -4.49 7.19 12.29
CA ALA A 65 -4.98 8.38 11.61
C ALA A 65 -3.82 9.20 11.01
N THR A 66 -2.74 9.40 11.78
CA THR A 66 -1.51 10.05 11.29
C THR A 66 -0.91 9.32 10.10
N LEU A 67 -0.82 7.99 10.15
CA LEU A 67 -0.29 7.19 9.07
C LEU A 67 -1.17 7.27 7.81
N GLN A 68 -2.49 7.18 7.97
CA GLN A 68 -3.43 7.31 6.86
C GLN A 68 -3.35 8.69 6.20
N GLY A 69 -3.21 9.76 7.00
CA GLY A 69 -2.98 11.12 6.52
C GLY A 69 -1.66 11.27 5.75
N ALA A 70 -0.58 10.68 6.25
CA ALA A 70 0.72 10.68 5.56
C ALA A 70 0.66 9.94 4.21
N LEU A 71 -0.01 8.78 4.14
CA LEU A 71 -0.21 8.06 2.88
C LEU A 71 -1.06 8.86 1.89
N ALA A 72 -2.08 9.57 2.35
CA ALA A 72 -2.90 10.43 1.50
C ALA A 72 -2.09 11.57 0.89
N GLN A 73 -1.27 12.25 1.68
CA GLN A 73 -0.37 13.31 1.21
C GLN A 73 0.68 12.78 0.21
N LEU A 74 1.29 11.64 0.49
CA LEU A 74 2.23 11.02 -0.44
C LEU A 74 1.55 10.62 -1.75
N THR A 75 0.32 10.10 -1.68
CA THR A 75 -0.45 9.75 -2.88
C THR A 75 -0.68 10.98 -3.75
N SER A 76 -1.07 12.12 -3.17
CA SER A 76 -1.30 13.36 -3.94
C SER A 76 -0.02 13.90 -4.58
N LEU A 77 1.14 13.76 -3.92
CA LEU A 77 2.43 14.19 -4.47
C LEU A 77 2.91 13.34 -5.65
N VAL A 78 2.49 12.08 -5.72
CA VAL A 78 2.90 11.12 -6.77
C VAL A 78 1.88 11.07 -7.92
N GLN A 79 0.71 11.71 -7.78
CA GLN A 79 -0.28 11.80 -8.85
C GLN A 79 0.22 12.70 -9.99
N GLN A 80 0.09 12.22 -11.22
CA GLN A 80 0.21 13.05 -12.42
C GLN A 80 -1.13 13.73 -12.69
N ASP A 81 -1.11 15.03 -13.01
CA ASP A 81 -2.29 15.80 -13.41
C ASP A 81 -3.11 15.04 -14.46
N GLY A 82 -4.35 14.68 -14.11
CA GLY A 82 -5.33 14.16 -15.07
C GLY A 82 -5.60 12.65 -15.09
N SER A 83 -4.89 11.81 -14.33
CA SER A 83 -5.23 10.38 -14.23
C SER A 83 -5.90 10.05 -12.90
N PHE A 84 -7.17 10.44 -12.76
CA PHE A 84 -8.14 9.84 -11.84
C PHE A 84 -8.49 8.42 -12.31
N ALA A 85 -7.50 7.56 -12.44
CA ALA A 85 -7.79 6.15 -12.25
C ALA A 85 -7.94 5.98 -10.74
N GLU A 86 -9.17 6.12 -10.24
CA GLU A 86 -9.62 5.32 -9.09
C GLU A 86 -9.36 3.86 -9.50
N GLY A 87 -8.12 3.42 -9.31
CA GLY A 87 -7.80 2.01 -9.25
C GLY A 87 -8.68 1.52 -8.13
N SER A 88 -9.77 0.86 -8.50
CA SER A 88 -10.69 0.18 -7.60
C SER A 88 -9.85 -0.81 -6.82
N ALA A 89 -9.25 -0.35 -5.73
CA ALA A 89 -8.90 -1.21 -4.63
C ALA A 89 -10.26 -1.74 -4.21
N ALA A 90 -10.60 -2.93 -4.72
CA ALA A 90 -11.82 -3.62 -4.35
C ALA A 90 -11.94 -3.46 -2.83
N PRO A 91 -13.08 -2.96 -2.31
CA PRO A 91 -13.20 -2.68 -0.91
C PRO A 91 -12.78 -3.95 -0.16
N PRO A 92 -11.83 -3.85 0.79
CA PRO A 92 -11.34 -5.02 1.49
C PRO A 92 -12.56 -5.75 2.05
N GLN A 93 -12.66 -7.05 1.75
CA GLN A 93 -13.75 -7.88 2.26
C GLN A 93 -13.84 -7.70 3.77
N GLN A 94 -15.06 -7.66 4.31
CA GLN A 94 -15.26 -7.51 5.75
C GLN A 94 -14.51 -8.61 6.49
N SER A 95 -13.58 -8.21 7.35
CA SER A 95 -12.76 -9.12 8.13
C SER A 95 -13.53 -9.63 9.35
N GLN A 96 -13.33 -10.90 9.71
CA GLN A 96 -13.89 -11.42 10.95
C GLN A 96 -13.15 -10.80 12.15
N PRO A 97 -13.83 -10.51 13.28
CA PRO A 97 -13.20 -9.85 14.43
C PRO A 97 -11.93 -10.56 14.95
N TRP A 98 -11.90 -11.89 14.87
CA TRP A 98 -10.75 -12.70 15.30
C TRP A 98 -9.55 -12.59 14.35
N GLU A 99 -9.75 -12.25 13.07
CA GLU A 99 -8.69 -12.08 12.06
C GLU A 99 -8.01 -10.73 12.17
N ARG A 100 -8.74 -9.70 12.63
CA ARG A 100 -8.30 -8.30 12.66
C ARG A 100 -6.92 -8.10 13.27
N PRO A 101 -6.57 -8.68 14.44
CA PRO A 101 -5.23 -8.48 15.02
C PRO A 101 -4.10 -9.03 14.15
N LEU A 102 -4.32 -10.19 13.50
CA LEU A 102 -3.35 -10.82 12.62
C LEU A 102 -3.19 -10.04 11.31
N LEU A 103 -4.32 -9.62 10.72
CA LEU A 103 -4.34 -8.79 9.51
C LEU A 103 -3.64 -7.45 9.76
N ARG A 104 -3.94 -6.76 10.87
CA ARG A 104 -3.25 -5.51 11.26
C ARG A 104 -1.74 -5.68 11.26
N ARG A 105 -1.24 -6.71 11.95
CA ARG A 105 0.21 -6.98 12.04
C ARG A 105 0.82 -7.25 10.66
N ARG A 106 0.15 -8.05 9.82
CA ARG A 106 0.61 -8.37 8.46
C ARG A 106 0.66 -7.12 7.58
N ILE A 107 -0.42 -6.33 7.57
CA ILE A 107 -0.53 -5.10 6.77
C ILE A 107 0.55 -4.10 7.18
N LEU A 108 0.74 -3.85 8.48
CA LEU A 108 1.77 -2.92 8.97
C LEU A 108 3.19 -3.40 8.64
N HIS A 109 3.43 -4.72 8.67
CA HIS A 109 4.71 -5.29 8.27
C HIS A 109 4.98 -5.11 6.76
N GLN A 110 3.98 -5.38 5.91
CA GLN A 110 4.09 -5.17 4.47
C GLN A 110 4.22 -3.68 4.11
N LEU A 111 3.51 -2.81 4.81
CA LEU A 111 3.65 -1.35 4.63
C LEU A 111 5.05 -0.87 4.99
N ARG A 112 5.67 -1.43 6.04
CA ARG A 112 7.05 -1.13 6.41
C ARG A 112 8.06 -1.55 5.34
N SER A 113 7.90 -2.73 4.74
CA SER A 113 8.81 -3.17 3.67
C SER A 113 8.63 -2.32 2.41
N PHE A 114 7.39 -2.03 2.04
CA PHE A 114 7.05 -1.15 0.92
C PHE A 114 7.64 0.27 1.11
N SER A 115 7.45 0.87 2.28
CA SER A 115 7.91 2.23 2.55
C SER A 115 9.44 2.35 2.50
N ALA A 116 10.16 1.30 2.90
CA ALA A 116 11.61 1.26 2.78
C ALA A 116 12.09 1.29 1.32
N VAL A 117 11.41 0.58 0.41
CA VAL A 117 11.74 0.61 -1.02
C VAL A 117 11.38 1.96 -1.63
N MET A 118 10.17 2.46 -1.36
CA MET A 118 9.71 3.76 -1.82
C MET A 118 10.64 4.91 -1.38
N ALA A 119 11.07 4.91 -0.11
CA ALA A 119 12.00 5.91 0.40
C ALA A 119 13.34 5.88 -0.35
N ARG A 120 13.87 4.69 -0.67
CA ARG A 120 15.10 4.55 -1.46
C ARG A 120 14.93 5.04 -2.89
N VAL A 121 13.80 4.75 -3.53
CA VAL A 121 13.49 5.26 -4.88
C VAL A 121 13.52 6.78 -4.91
N PHE A 122 12.81 7.43 -3.98
CA PHE A 122 12.78 8.90 -3.92
C PHE A 122 14.13 9.49 -3.54
N ALA A 123 14.83 8.91 -2.56
CA ALA A 123 16.16 9.38 -2.15
C ALA A 123 17.18 9.27 -3.29
N HIS A 124 17.20 8.15 -4.02
CA HIS A 124 18.07 7.97 -5.18
C HIS A 124 17.73 8.99 -6.27
N SER A 125 16.46 9.09 -6.65
CA SER A 125 16.00 10.02 -7.69
C SER A 125 16.30 11.48 -7.36
N ALA A 126 16.27 11.85 -6.08
CA ALA A 126 16.63 13.20 -5.63
C ALA A 126 18.15 13.45 -5.65
N ALA A 127 18.96 12.43 -5.39
CA ALA A 127 20.43 12.54 -5.35
C ALA A 127 21.09 12.48 -6.73
N THR A 128 20.46 11.82 -7.71
CA THR A 128 20.97 11.70 -9.08
C THR A 128 20.39 12.74 -10.03
N ARG A 129 19.67 13.72 -9.51
CA ARG A 129 19.11 14.84 -10.28
C ARG A 129 20.07 16.01 -10.34
#